data_AF-A0A7V0NND5-F1
#
_entry.id   AF-A0A7V0NND5-F1
#
_cell.length_a   1.000
_cell.length_b   1.000
_cell.length_c   1.000
_cell.angle_alpha   90.00
_cell.angle_beta   90.00
_cell.angle_gamma   90.00
#
_symmetry.space_group_name_H-M   'P 1'
#
loop_
_entity.id
_entity.type
_entity.pdbx_description
1 polymer ?
#
loop_
_entity_poly.entity_id
_entity_poly.type
_entity_poly.pdbx_seq_one_letter_code
_entity_poly.pdbx_strand_id
1 'polypeptide(L)'
;MELVIGDDGLARCWWGASSDDYIAYHDTEWGFGVTDDHRLFEKLCLEGFQSGLSWLTILSKRENFRAAFAGFDPVAVAQFDEADVERLLGDAGIVRHQGKIRATINNGARALEMTEEFGSVASYFWPRATFGP
;
A
#
# COMPACT_ATOMS: atom_id res chain seq x y z
N MET A 1 -6.37 12.97 20.90
CA MET A 1 -5.70 11.73 20.45
C MET A 1 -4.68 11.40 21.51
N GLU A 2 -4.74 10.21 22.11
CA GLU A 2 -3.82 9.85 23.20
C GLU A 2 -2.44 9.49 22.62
N LEU A 3 -1.41 10.09 23.22
CA LEU A 3 -0.01 9.86 22.87
C LEU A 3 0.58 8.86 23.86
N VAL A 4 1.42 7.96 23.37
CA VAL A 4 2.18 7.01 24.17
C VAL A 4 3.65 7.40 24.10
N ILE A 5 4.31 7.47 25.26
CA ILE A 5 5.76 7.71 25.34
C ILE A 5 6.45 6.35 25.36
N GLY A 6 7.28 6.08 24.35
CA GLY A 6 8.08 4.87 24.28
C GLY A 6 9.28 4.89 25.23
N ASP A 7 9.92 3.74 25.41
CA ASP A 7 11.15 3.61 26.23
C ASP A 7 12.33 4.41 25.65
N ASP A 8 12.26 4.77 24.37
CA ASP A 8 13.18 5.67 23.68
C ASP A 8 12.87 7.16 23.91
N GLY A 9 11.84 7.47 24.70
CA GLY A 9 11.42 8.84 25.01
C GLY A 9 10.62 9.53 23.91
N LEU A 10 10.31 8.85 22.80
CA LEU A 10 9.55 9.41 21.69
C LEU A 10 8.04 9.29 21.92
N ALA A 11 7.30 10.35 21.61
CA ALA A 11 5.85 10.37 21.67
C ALA A 11 5.26 9.88 20.34
N ARG A 12 4.39 8.87 20.39
CA ARG A 12 3.73 8.28 19.22
C ARG A 12 2.22 8.28 19.40
N CYS A 13 1.47 8.20 18.29
CA CYS A 13 0.06 7.84 18.35
C CYS A 13 -0.11 6.47 19.03
N TRP A 14 -1.20 6.29 19.78
CA TRP A 14 -1.47 5.05 20.51
C TRP A 14 -1.34 3.77 19.67
N TRP A 15 -1.70 3.81 18.38
CA TRP A 15 -1.60 2.67 17.48
C TRP A 15 -0.16 2.43 16.99
N GLY A 16 0.62 3.50 16.81
CA GLY A 16 2.00 3.45 16.33
C GLY A 16 2.97 2.85 17.35
N ALA A 17 2.62 2.85 18.63
CA ALA A 17 3.44 2.28 19.71
C ALA A 17 3.12 0.80 20.04
N SER A 18 2.23 0.15 19.29
CA SER A 18 1.67 -1.15 19.71
C SER A 18 2.49 -2.40 19.32
N SER A 19 3.48 -2.26 18.44
CA SER A 19 4.43 -3.31 18.05
C SER A 19 5.64 -2.72 17.32
N ASP A 20 6.77 -3.43 17.26
CA ASP A 20 7.99 -2.96 16.59
C ASP A 20 7.75 -2.64 15.10
N ASP A 21 6.98 -3.46 14.39
CA ASP A 21 6.61 -3.22 12.99
C ASP A 21 5.84 -1.89 12.83
N TYR A 22 4.93 -1.61 13.76
CA TYR A 22 4.20 -0.35 13.75
C TYR A 22 5.05 0.84 14.17
N ILE A 23 5.99 0.68 15.10
CA ILE A 23 6.92 1.74 15.48
C ILE A 23 7.73 2.15 14.25
N ALA A 24 8.35 1.19 13.56
CA ALA A 24 9.13 1.45 12.36
C ALA A 24 8.28 2.13 11.27
N TYR A 25 7.08 1.59 10.98
CA TYR A 25 6.19 2.15 9.97
C TYR A 25 5.68 3.55 10.34
N HIS A 26 5.26 3.77 11.59
CA HIS A 26 4.77 5.05 12.08
C HIS A 26 5.85 6.13 11.97
N ASP A 27 7.06 5.81 12.42
CA ASP A 27 8.13 6.81 12.55
C ASP A 27 8.77 7.19 11.21
N THR A 28 8.71 6.30 10.22
CA THR A 28 9.47 6.48 8.97
C THR A 28 8.63 6.50 7.70
N GLU A 29 7.37 6.07 7.75
CA GLU A 29 6.52 5.95 6.55
C GLU A 29 5.15 6.63 6.69
N TRP A 30 4.52 6.57 7.86
CA TRP A 30 3.18 7.11 8.04
C TRP A 30 3.19 8.64 8.13
N GLY A 31 2.31 9.29 7.37
CA GLY A 31 2.21 10.75 7.34
C GLY A 31 3.27 11.47 6.49
N PHE A 32 4.31 10.78 6.02
CA PHE A 32 5.29 11.36 5.10
C PHE A 32 4.75 11.40 3.67
N GLY A 33 4.96 12.55 3.00
CA GLY A 33 4.58 12.71 1.60
C GLY A 33 5.41 11.82 0.68
N VAL A 34 4.73 11.07 -0.20
CA VAL A 34 5.34 10.22 -1.23
C VAL A 34 4.96 10.77 -2.60
N THR A 35 5.95 11.14 -3.41
CA THR A 35 5.78 11.57 -4.81
C THR A 35 6.28 10.55 -5.82
N ASP A 36 6.82 9.43 -5.34
CA ASP A 36 7.22 8.30 -6.16
C ASP A 36 5.98 7.49 -6.57
N ASP A 37 5.72 7.40 -7.87
CA ASP A 37 4.52 6.77 -8.42
C ASP A 37 4.42 5.28 -8.08
N HIS A 38 5.56 4.60 -8.07
CA HIS A 38 5.64 3.17 -7.78
C HIS A 38 5.25 2.88 -6.33
N ARG A 39 5.83 3.62 -5.37
CA ARG A 39 5.42 3.56 -3.96
C ARG A 39 3.98 4.02 -3.73
N LEU A 40 3.50 5.04 -4.44
CA LEU A 40 2.11 5.48 -4.32
C LEU A 40 1.14 4.39 -4.80
N PHE A 41 1.43 3.76 -5.92
CA PHE A 41 0.65 2.65 -6.46
C PHE A 41 0.65 1.44 -5.51
N GLU A 42 1.82 1.04 -4.99
CA GLU A 42 1.94 0.02 -3.95
C GLU A 42 1.03 0.35 -2.76
N LYS A 43 1.18 1.56 -2.20
CA LYS A 43 0.44 1.98 -1.00
C LYS A 43 -1.07 1.95 -1.25
N LEU A 44 -1.54 2.49 -2.38
CA LEU A 44 -2.96 2.49 -2.73
C LEU A 44 -3.53 1.07 -2.83
N CYS A 45 -2.79 0.14 -3.42
CA CYS A 45 -3.22 -1.26 -3.53
C CYS A 45 -3.26 -1.94 -2.16
N LEU A 46 -2.25 -1.74 -1.30
CA LEU A 46 -2.20 -2.31 0.04
C LEU A 46 -3.35 -1.80 0.93
N GLU A 47 -3.72 -0.52 0.83
CA GLU A 47 -4.91 0.04 1.52
C GLU A 47 -6.21 -0.65 1.04
N GLY A 48 -6.31 -0.97 -0.25
CA GLY A 48 -7.42 -1.79 -0.76
C GLY A 48 -7.51 -3.18 -0.12
N PHE A 49 -6.35 -3.82 0.10
CA PHE A 49 -6.27 -5.11 0.78
C PHE A 49 -6.64 -5.04 2.27
N GLN A 50 -6.49 -3.88 2.92
CA GLN A 50 -6.80 -3.67 4.33
C GLN A 50 -8.30 -3.76 4.65
N SER A 51 -9.20 -3.56 3.69
CA SER A 51 -10.66 -3.61 3.93
C SER A 51 -11.11 -4.89 4.68
N GLY A 52 -11.63 -4.72 5.90
CA GLY A 52 -12.05 -5.83 6.76
C GLY A 52 -10.93 -6.54 7.53
N LEU A 53 -9.71 -5.99 7.56
CA LEU A 53 -8.54 -6.49 8.26
C LEU A 53 -7.82 -5.37 9.03
N SER A 54 -6.91 -5.73 9.94
CA SER A 54 -6.01 -4.76 10.56
C SER A 54 -4.90 -4.35 9.59
N TRP A 55 -4.41 -3.10 9.67
CA TRP A 55 -3.27 -2.66 8.87
C TRP A 55 -2.01 -3.49 9.16
N LEU A 56 -1.80 -3.91 10.42
CA LEU A 56 -0.72 -4.83 10.80
C LEU A 56 -0.74 -6.15 10.01
N THR A 57 -1.93 -6.66 9.67
CA THR A 57 -2.05 -7.87 8.83
C THR A 57 -1.48 -7.64 7.43
N ILE A 58 -1.65 -6.44 6.89
CA ILE A 58 -1.12 -6.08 5.57
C ILE A 58 0.38 -5.78 5.66
N LEU A 59 0.78 -5.02 6.67
CA LEU A 59 2.17 -4.63 6.90
C LEU A 59 3.08 -5.85 7.09
N SER A 60 2.67 -6.80 7.94
CA SER A 60 3.41 -8.06 8.17
C SER A 60 3.53 -8.96 6.93
N LYS A 61 2.68 -8.75 5.92
CA LYS A 61 2.68 -9.48 4.64
C LYS A 61 3.28 -8.68 3.49
N ARG A 62 3.78 -7.47 3.72
CA ARG A 62 4.15 -6.52 2.66
C ARG A 62 5.18 -7.07 1.69
N GLU A 63 6.22 -7.74 2.18
CA GLU A 63 7.23 -8.37 1.31
C GLU A 63 6.64 -9.50 0.45
N ASN A 64 5.71 -10.28 1.00
CA ASN A 64 5.00 -11.30 0.23
C ASN A 64 4.14 -10.66 -0.86
N PHE A 65 3.44 -9.56 -0.55
CA PHE A 65 2.68 -8.81 -1.54
C PHE A 65 3.59 -8.27 -2.65
N ARG A 66 4.74 -7.68 -2.30
CA ARG A 66 5.74 -7.23 -3.28
C ARG A 66 6.18 -8.38 -4.18
N ALA A 67 6.55 -9.53 -3.62
CA ALA A 67 6.93 -10.69 -4.42
C ALA A 67 5.79 -11.18 -5.33
N ALA A 68 4.57 -11.26 -4.79
CA ALA A 68 3.40 -11.77 -5.49
C ALA A 68 2.96 -10.88 -6.67
N PHE A 69 3.08 -9.56 -6.52
CA PHE A 69 2.66 -8.54 -7.49
C PHE A 69 3.84 -7.90 -8.24
N ALA A 70 4.93 -8.65 -8.48
CA ALA A 70 6.07 -8.18 -9.28
C ALA A 70 6.63 -6.82 -8.81
N GLY A 71 6.81 -6.69 -7.50
CA GLY A 71 7.25 -5.47 -6.83
C GLY A 71 6.25 -4.32 -6.90
N PHE A 72 5.00 -4.56 -7.28
CA PHE A 72 4.01 -3.53 -7.62
C PHE A 72 4.44 -2.63 -8.80
N ASP A 73 5.18 -3.16 -9.78
CA ASP A 73 5.32 -2.45 -11.05
C ASP A 73 3.94 -2.38 -11.75
N PRO A 74 3.34 -1.18 -11.95
CA PRO A 74 2.02 -1.06 -12.56
C PRO A 74 1.97 -1.63 -13.99
N VAL A 75 3.07 -1.59 -14.74
CA VAL A 75 3.15 -2.16 -16.10
C VAL A 75 3.05 -3.67 -16.03
N ALA A 76 3.81 -4.31 -15.14
CA ALA A 76 3.79 -5.76 -14.97
C ALA A 76 2.44 -6.24 -14.41
N VAL A 77 1.93 -5.56 -13.38
CA VAL A 77 0.67 -5.92 -12.72
C VAL A 77 -0.53 -5.79 -13.66
N ALA A 78 -0.54 -4.78 -14.53
CA ALA A 78 -1.62 -4.59 -15.51
C ALA A 78 -1.71 -5.73 -16.55
N GLN A 79 -0.62 -6.49 -16.73
CA GLN A 79 -0.54 -7.61 -17.67
C GLN A 79 -0.97 -8.94 -17.05
N PHE A 80 -1.22 -8.99 -15.74
CA PHE A 80 -1.63 -10.23 -15.07
C PHE A 80 -2.95 -10.73 -15.64
N ASP A 81 -3.02 -12.03 -15.88
CA ASP A 81 -4.17 -12.70 -16.47
C ASP A 81 -4.90 -13.62 -15.46
N GLU A 82 -5.79 -14.47 -15.97
CA GLU A 82 -6.53 -15.43 -15.14
C GLU A 82 -5.63 -16.46 -14.45
N ALA A 83 -4.52 -16.86 -15.08
CA ALA A 83 -3.58 -17.79 -14.49
C ALA A 83 -2.83 -17.12 -13.32
N ASP A 84 -2.52 -15.84 -13.43
CA ASP A 84 -1.98 -15.06 -12.31
C ASP A 84 -2.97 -14.92 -11.16
N VAL A 85 -4.26 -14.68 -11.45
CA VAL A 85 -5.29 -14.64 -10.42
C VAL A 85 -5.38 -15.98 -9.68
N GLU A 86 -5.37 -17.10 -10.39
CA GLU A 86 -5.40 -18.44 -9.79
C GLU A 86 -4.14 -18.72 -8.95
N ARG A 87 -2.95 -18.39 -9.48
CA ARG A 87 -1.68 -18.47 -8.75
C ARG A 87 -1.73 -17.68 -7.44
N LEU A 88 -2.23 -16.44 -7.48
CA LEU A 88 -2.32 -15.55 -6.32
C LEU A 88 -3.37 -16.02 -5.31
N LEU A 89 -4.46 -16.64 -5.75
CA LEU A 89 -5.43 -17.29 -4.86
C LEU A 89 -4.85 -18.49 -4.13
N GLY A 90 -3.81 -19.13 -4.69
CA GLY A 90 -3.06 -20.20 -4.05
C GLY A 90 -2.02 -19.73 -3.02
N ASP A 91 -1.63 -18.46 -3.04
CA ASP A 91 -0.53 -17.94 -2.22
C ASP A 91 -0.98 -17.58 -0.79
N ALA A 92 -0.55 -18.39 0.19
CA ALA A 92 -0.83 -18.17 1.61
C ALA A 92 -0.04 -16.99 2.23
N GLY A 93 0.99 -16.50 1.52
CA GLY A 93 1.78 -15.33 1.90
C GLY A 93 0.97 -14.04 1.89
N ILE A 94 -0.07 -13.95 1.06
CA ILE A 94 -0.93 -12.77 0.87
C ILE A 94 -2.37 -12.99 1.36
N VAL A 95 -3.23 -11.99 1.17
CA VAL A 95 -4.68 -12.10 1.41
C VAL A 95 -5.35 -12.70 0.17
N ARG A 96 -5.77 -13.96 0.28
CA ARG A 96 -6.41 -14.75 -0.81
C ARG A 96 -7.86 -14.35 -1.05
N HIS A 97 -8.06 -13.16 -1.59
CA HIS A 97 -9.37 -12.62 -1.91
C HIS A 97 -9.44 -12.16 -3.36
N GLN A 98 -10.20 -12.90 -4.18
CA GLN A 98 -10.25 -12.70 -5.64
C GLN A 98 -10.60 -11.26 -6.04
N GLY A 99 -11.59 -10.64 -5.39
CA GLY A 99 -11.97 -9.27 -5.70
C GLY A 99 -10.87 -8.24 -5.44
N LYS A 100 -10.01 -8.48 -4.45
CA LYS A 100 -8.92 -7.56 -4.09
C LYS A 100 -7.74 -7.72 -5.04
N ILE A 101 -7.40 -8.97 -5.37
CA ILE A 101 -6.40 -9.29 -6.40
C ILE A 101 -6.78 -8.65 -7.73
N ARG A 102 -8.02 -8.84 -8.18
CA ARG A 102 -8.50 -8.24 -9.44
C ARG A 102 -8.55 -6.72 -9.39
N ALA A 103 -8.89 -6.14 -8.24
CA ALA A 103 -8.82 -4.70 -8.05
C ALA A 103 -7.38 -4.19 -8.22
N THR A 104 -6.37 -4.88 -7.66
CA THR A 104 -4.96 -4.51 -7.86
C THR A 104 -4.52 -4.57 -9.31
N ILE A 105 -4.93 -5.60 -10.06
CA ILE A 105 -4.66 -5.71 -11.51
C ILE A 105 -5.32 -4.56 -12.26
N ASN A 106 -6.60 -4.28 -11.97
CA ASN A 106 -7.32 -3.16 -12.57
C ASN A 106 -6.67 -1.81 -12.25
N ASN A 107 -6.24 -1.61 -11.00
CA ASN A 107 -5.53 -0.41 -10.57
C ASN A 107 -4.22 -0.24 -11.34
N GLY A 108 -3.53 -1.32 -11.68
CA GLY A 108 -2.32 -1.27 -12.53
C GLY A 108 -2.64 -0.58 -13.87
N ALA A 109 -3.67 -1.05 -14.58
CA ALA A 109 -4.10 -0.44 -15.84
C ALA A 109 -4.54 1.02 -15.66
N ARG A 110 -5.27 1.34 -14.58
CA ARG A 110 -5.69 2.72 -14.28
C ARG A 110 -4.52 3.64 -13.95
N ALA A 111 -3.48 3.14 -13.28
CA ALA A 111 -2.28 3.92 -12.99
C ALA A 111 -1.52 4.31 -14.27
N LEU A 112 -1.49 3.41 -15.27
CA LEU A 112 -0.91 3.71 -16.59
C LEU A 112 -1.71 4.79 -17.32
N GLU A 113 -3.04 4.67 -17.37
CA GLU A 113 -3.92 5.69 -17.97
C GLU A 113 -3.77 7.05 -17.28
N MET A 114 -3.70 7.07 -15.95
CA MET A 114 -3.45 8.30 -15.19
C MET A 114 -2.08 8.90 -15.49
N THR A 115 -1.06 8.06 -15.69
CA THR A 115 0.29 8.52 -16.05
C THR A 115 0.29 9.13 -17.46
N GLU A 116 -0.45 8.56 -18.40
CA GLU A 116 -0.62 9.10 -19.75
C GLU A 116 -1.36 10.45 -19.75
N GLU A 117 -2.42 10.58 -18.95
CA GLU A 117 -3.26 11.79 -18.92
C GLU A 117 -2.64 12.92 -18.08
N PHE A 118 -2.08 12.61 -16.91
CA PHE A 118 -1.62 13.59 -15.92
C PHE A 118 -0.10 13.65 -15.76
N GLY A 119 0.64 12.84 -16.53
CA GLY A 119 2.11 12.75 -16.49
C GLY A 119 2.66 11.86 -15.36
N SER A 120 1.92 11.70 -14.26
CA SER A 120 2.25 10.78 -13.16
C SER A 120 1.05 10.56 -12.23
N VAL A 121 1.05 9.44 -11.50
CA VAL A 121 0.07 9.14 -10.44
C VAL A 121 0.15 10.22 -9.35
N ALA A 122 1.36 10.62 -8.97
CA ALA A 122 1.61 11.70 -8.02
C ALA A 122 0.98 13.03 -8.48
N SER A 123 1.16 13.41 -9.75
CA SER A 123 0.62 14.65 -10.32
C SER A 123 -0.91 14.69 -10.28
N TYR A 124 -1.56 13.53 -10.30
CA TYR A 124 -2.99 13.47 -10.07
C TYR A 124 -3.36 13.69 -8.59
N PHE A 125 -2.74 12.99 -7.65
CA PHE A 125 -3.16 13.07 -6.24
C PHE A 125 -2.76 14.37 -5.54
N TRP A 126 -1.52 14.84 -5.75
CA TRP A 126 -0.95 15.91 -4.94
C TRP A 126 -1.64 17.28 -5.02
N PRO A 127 -2.14 17.73 -6.19
CA PRO A 127 -2.90 18.99 -6.26
C PRO A 127 -4.18 18.98 -5.43
N ARG A 128 -4.67 17.80 -5.03
CA ARG A 128 -5.86 17.61 -4.20
C ARG A 128 -5.52 17.46 -2.71
N ALA A 129 -4.24 17.30 -2.37
CA ALA A 129 -3.80 17.22 -1.00
C ALA A 129 -3.78 18.62 -0.39
N THR A 130 -4.69 18.88 0.53
CA THR A 130 -4.67 20.08 1.36
C THR A 130 -4.02 19.74 2.69
N PHE A 131 -2.82 20.27 2.92
CA PHE A 131 -2.23 20.30 4.25
C PHE A 131 -2.51 21.65 4.86
N GLY A 132 -3.42 21.67 5.83
CA GLY A 132 -3.55 22.81 6.72
C GLY A 132 -2.38 22.86 7.71
N PRO A 133 -2.18 24.00 8.40
CA PRO A 133 -1.39 24.01 9.62
C PRO A 133 -1.96 23.03 10.66
#